data_AF-A0A4Q6AWI3-F1
#
_entry.id   AF-A0A4Q6AWI3-F1
#
_cell.length_a   1.000
_cell.length_b   1.000
_cell.length_c   1.000
_cell.angle_alpha   90.00
_cell.angle_beta   90.00
_cell.angle_gamma   90.00
#
_symmetry.space_group_name_H-M   'P 1'
#
loop_
_entity.id
_entity.type
_entity.pdbx_description
1 polymer ?
#
loop_
_entity_poly.entity_id
_entity_poly.type
_entity_poly.pdbx_seq_one_letter_code
_entity_poly.pdbx_strand_id
1 'polypeptide(L)'
;MTKLVPFLLLLATLCFCQHANAQVEVSSTAGTTSPTNYTTLKAALDAINAGTHQGTVTVSISANTIETAPATLNSGDAAPAAYSSVLIRPVTDGVSVSLPTSQGFGVIQLKGADNVTIDGDNPNTVGVNRNLTIQNAAAATTTYTSVIRIANAASVTSSNNITLKNLVITGNADGLNLSTATSTTGSENTSFGIYAGGNGGTTQTDAPTAISSVTTNSAPNATTINNLVIHNNVVNACARGIVFNGANATVSTDVSISDNTIGGTGTLSGTAPFTSPLTTVYTKGIYVSGTTSVSISGNTLRNIISYVATPVHAIELASAIGSGPVEITNNTINGVVNNGANSNAPKGIVVTNAVAGYTVSGNTISNIQWMGSTTTATQSVCAIYMAAPFRPIRSKHHNRSL
;
A
#
# COMPACT_ATOMS: atom_id res chain seq x y z
N MET A 1 -48.69 -63.54 21.24
CA MET A 1 -49.23 -62.46 22.11
C MET A 1 -48.31 -62.30 23.31
N THR A 2 -48.16 -61.07 23.85
CA THR A 2 -47.26 -60.64 24.97
C THR A 2 -45.75 -60.77 24.68
N LYS A 3 -44.81 -59.85 25.00
CA LYS A 3 -44.68 -58.45 25.53
C LYS A 3 -43.40 -57.85 24.86
N LEU A 4 -43.13 -56.54 24.61
CA LEU A 4 -43.11 -55.29 25.41
C LEU A 4 -41.94 -55.19 26.44
N VAL A 5 -41.10 -54.14 26.55
CA VAL A 5 -41.07 -52.80 25.88
C VAL A 5 -39.73 -52.42 25.12
N PRO A 6 -38.65 -51.72 25.62
CA PRO A 6 -37.90 -50.79 24.73
C PRO A 6 -36.35 -50.91 24.66
N PHE A 7 -35.75 -50.38 23.58
CA PHE A 7 -34.35 -49.92 23.58
C PHE A 7 -34.30 -48.39 23.39
N LEU A 8 -34.08 -47.67 24.50
CA LEU A 8 -33.93 -46.22 24.54
C LEU A 8 -32.49 -45.85 24.17
N LEU A 9 -32.21 -45.59 22.88
CA LEU A 9 -30.89 -45.11 22.47
C LEU A 9 -30.74 -43.63 22.81
N LEU A 10 -30.00 -43.35 23.88
CA LEU A 10 -29.62 -42.02 24.34
C LEU A 10 -28.71 -41.34 23.30
N LEU A 11 -29.24 -40.39 22.54
CA LEU A 11 -28.44 -39.56 21.64
C LEU A 11 -27.67 -38.50 22.46
N ALA A 12 -26.44 -38.83 22.85
CA ALA A 12 -25.57 -37.89 23.56
C ALA A 12 -25.03 -36.83 22.58
N THR A 13 -25.66 -35.65 22.57
CA THR A 13 -25.19 -34.49 21.80
C THR A 13 -23.88 -33.98 22.41
N LEU A 14 -22.74 -34.29 21.79
CA LEU A 14 -21.47 -33.65 22.15
C LEU A 14 -21.55 -32.16 21.78
N CYS A 15 -21.76 -31.32 22.79
CA CYS A 15 -21.59 -29.88 22.67
C CYS A 15 -20.09 -29.58 22.63
N PHE A 16 -19.49 -29.62 21.44
CA PHE A 16 -18.14 -29.10 21.23
C PHE A 16 -18.18 -27.57 21.38
N CYS A 17 -17.85 -27.08 22.57
CA CYS A 17 -17.52 -25.68 22.76
C CYS A 17 -16.21 -25.37 22.03
N GLN A 18 -16.33 -24.91 20.78
CA GLN A 18 -15.18 -24.34 20.07
C GLN A 18 -14.70 -23.13 20.86
N HIS A 19 -13.56 -23.29 21.54
CA HIS A 19 -12.86 -22.20 22.19
C HIS A 19 -12.28 -21.31 21.09
N ALA A 20 -13.08 -20.33 20.69
CA ALA A 20 -12.63 -19.24 19.84
C ALA A 20 -11.53 -18.48 20.59
N ASN A 21 -10.27 -18.70 20.21
CA ASN A 21 -9.16 -17.96 20.79
C ASN A 21 -9.35 -16.47 20.49
N ALA A 22 -9.29 -15.63 21.53
CA ALA A 22 -9.23 -14.19 21.37
C ALA A 22 -7.88 -13.83 20.73
N GLN A 23 -7.92 -13.31 19.51
CA GLN A 23 -6.71 -12.93 18.75
C GLN A 23 -6.51 -11.41 18.70
N VAL A 24 -7.59 -10.67 18.94
CA VAL A 24 -7.64 -9.20 18.89
C VAL A 24 -8.44 -8.71 20.09
N GLU A 25 -7.85 -7.83 20.89
CA GLU A 25 -8.51 -7.14 22.01
C GLU A 25 -8.73 -5.68 21.64
N VAL A 26 -9.91 -5.13 21.94
CA VAL A 26 -10.24 -3.71 21.74
C VAL A 26 -10.57 -3.04 23.06
N SER A 27 -9.94 -1.90 23.32
CA SER A 27 -10.25 -1.00 24.43
C SER A 27 -10.55 0.40 23.90
N SER A 28 -11.46 1.14 24.56
CA SER A 28 -11.83 2.48 24.11
C SER A 28 -12.20 3.43 25.24
N THR A 29 -12.17 4.74 24.99
CA THR A 29 -12.50 5.76 26.01
C THR A 29 -14.00 6.06 26.12
N ALA A 30 -14.80 5.68 25.13
CA ALA A 30 -16.25 5.78 25.13
C ALA A 30 -16.88 4.54 24.46
N GLY A 31 -18.21 4.43 24.52
CA GLY A 31 -18.93 3.20 24.16
C GLY A 31 -18.66 2.08 25.17
N THR A 32 -18.32 0.88 24.69
CA THR A 32 -17.85 -0.24 25.51
C THR A 32 -16.37 -0.04 25.85
N THR A 33 -16.10 0.50 27.04
CA THR A 33 -14.74 0.87 27.46
C THR A 33 -13.92 -0.29 28.03
N SER A 34 -14.58 -1.34 28.53
CA SER A 34 -13.91 -2.57 28.99
C SER A 34 -13.26 -3.32 27.81
N PRO A 35 -12.06 -3.91 28.00
CA PRO A 35 -11.42 -4.72 26.95
C PRO A 35 -12.36 -5.81 26.42
N THR A 36 -12.62 -5.77 25.12
CA THR A 36 -13.52 -6.69 24.41
C THR A 36 -12.73 -7.51 23.41
N ASN A 37 -12.95 -8.82 23.42
CA ASN A 37 -12.18 -9.77 22.63
C ASN A 37 -12.90 -10.18 21.34
N TYR A 38 -12.12 -10.25 20.25
CA TYR A 38 -12.53 -10.60 18.91
C TYR A 38 -11.62 -11.70 18.35
N THR A 39 -12.18 -12.51 17.46
CA THR A 39 -11.44 -13.59 16.78
C THR A 39 -10.62 -13.10 15.60
N THR A 40 -10.96 -11.96 15.00
CA THR A 40 -10.23 -11.41 13.84
C THR A 40 -10.20 -9.88 13.90
N LEU A 41 -9.31 -9.25 13.12
CA LEU A 41 -9.25 -7.79 13.02
C LEU A 41 -10.51 -7.23 12.36
N LYS A 42 -11.06 -7.90 11.34
CA LYS A 42 -12.32 -7.47 10.71
C LYS A 42 -13.45 -7.39 11.75
N ALA A 43 -13.60 -8.39 12.62
CA ALA A 43 -14.66 -8.38 13.62
C ALA A 43 -14.51 -7.21 14.63
N ALA A 44 -13.28 -6.87 15.00
CA ALA A 44 -12.97 -5.69 15.82
C ALA A 44 -13.33 -4.37 15.09
N LEU A 45 -12.93 -4.22 13.81
CA LEU A 45 -13.25 -3.01 13.03
C LEU A 45 -14.75 -2.89 12.72
N ASP A 46 -15.45 -4.00 12.46
CA ASP A 46 -16.91 -4.04 12.32
C ASP A 46 -17.61 -3.49 13.58
N ALA A 47 -17.12 -3.83 14.78
CA ALA A 47 -17.66 -3.32 16.04
C ALA A 47 -17.39 -1.82 16.25
N ILE A 48 -16.23 -1.31 15.84
CA ILE A 48 -15.94 0.14 15.82
C ILE A 48 -16.89 0.85 14.84
N ASN A 49 -17.06 0.34 13.62
CA ASN A 49 -17.99 0.87 12.62
C ASN A 49 -19.44 0.87 13.11
N ALA A 50 -19.82 -0.12 13.94
CA ALA A 50 -21.13 -0.22 14.57
C ALA A 50 -21.30 0.70 15.80
N GLY A 51 -20.30 1.52 16.14
CA GLY A 51 -20.35 2.42 17.30
C GLY A 51 -20.20 1.72 18.64
N THR A 52 -19.75 0.45 18.68
CA THR A 52 -19.54 -0.30 19.94
C THR A 52 -18.38 0.29 20.73
N HIS A 53 -17.30 0.68 20.04
CA HIS A 53 -16.13 1.34 20.62
C HIS A 53 -16.01 2.76 20.05
N GLN A 54 -15.89 3.75 20.94
CA GLN A 54 -15.96 5.18 20.59
C GLN A 54 -14.86 5.98 21.28
N GLY A 55 -14.65 7.23 20.86
CA GLY A 55 -13.53 8.06 21.32
C GLY A 55 -12.19 7.49 20.85
N THR A 56 -11.16 7.52 21.70
CA THR A 56 -9.86 6.90 21.35
C THR A 56 -9.98 5.39 21.52
N VAL A 57 -9.60 4.64 20.48
CA VAL A 57 -9.67 3.18 20.43
C VAL A 57 -8.27 2.59 20.26
N THR A 58 -7.94 1.57 21.04
CA THR A 58 -6.72 0.75 20.85
C THR A 58 -7.13 -0.69 20.54
N VAL A 59 -6.58 -1.21 19.44
CA VAL A 59 -6.76 -2.57 18.92
C VAL A 59 -5.42 -3.29 19.07
N SER A 60 -5.38 -4.26 19.99
CA SER A 60 -4.22 -5.05 20.36
C SER A 60 -4.28 -6.43 19.71
N ILE A 61 -3.32 -6.77 18.86
CA ILE A 61 -3.24 -8.07 18.18
C ILE A 61 -2.31 -8.99 18.99
N SER A 62 -2.86 -10.06 19.56
CA SER A 62 -2.15 -11.02 20.42
C SER A 62 -1.82 -12.34 19.70
N ALA A 63 -2.47 -12.64 18.58
CA ALA A 63 -2.24 -13.84 17.79
C ALA A 63 -2.53 -13.62 16.29
N ASN A 64 -2.08 -14.57 15.46
CA ASN A 64 -2.25 -14.50 14.01
C ASN A 64 -3.71 -14.63 13.58
N THR A 65 -4.23 -13.66 12.82
CA THR A 65 -5.58 -13.70 12.24
C THR A 65 -5.56 -14.15 10.78
N ILE A 66 -6.60 -14.88 10.40
CA ILE A 66 -6.97 -15.13 9.00
C ILE A 66 -8.36 -14.50 8.83
N GLU A 67 -8.42 -13.38 8.12
CA GLU A 67 -9.67 -12.72 7.80
C GLU A 67 -10.41 -13.46 6.68
N THR A 68 -11.74 -13.35 6.65
CA THR A 68 -12.59 -13.92 5.59
C THR A 68 -13.05 -12.89 4.55
N ALA A 69 -12.89 -11.61 4.86
CA ALA A 69 -13.18 -10.47 4.00
C ALA A 69 -12.35 -9.24 4.48
N PRO A 70 -12.19 -8.19 3.65
CA PRO A 70 -11.36 -7.02 4.00
C PRO A 70 -11.72 -6.39 5.35
N ALA A 71 -10.73 -6.25 6.22
CA ALA A 71 -10.85 -5.55 7.50
C ALA A 71 -10.96 -4.05 7.23
N THR A 72 -12.20 -3.55 7.19
CA THR A 72 -12.50 -2.18 6.73
C THR A 72 -12.90 -1.30 7.92
N LEU A 73 -12.21 -0.19 8.10
CA LEU A 73 -12.57 0.88 9.03
C LEU A 73 -13.16 2.04 8.22
N ASN A 74 -14.41 2.40 8.51
CA ASN A 74 -15.08 3.57 7.95
C ASN A 74 -14.65 4.84 8.68
N SER A 75 -15.01 6.02 8.17
CA SER A 75 -14.78 7.30 8.86
C SER A 75 -15.32 7.34 10.29
N GLY A 76 -14.66 8.10 11.16
CA GLY A 76 -15.13 8.37 12.53
C GLY A 76 -16.48 9.09 12.58
N ASP A 77 -16.84 9.79 11.49
CA ASP A 77 -18.12 10.48 11.32
C ASP A 77 -19.17 9.64 10.56
N ALA A 78 -18.82 8.43 10.11
CA ALA A 78 -19.72 7.52 9.40
C ALA A 78 -20.66 6.79 10.37
N ALA A 79 -21.69 7.50 10.84
CA ALA A 79 -22.64 7.01 11.85
C ALA A 79 -23.13 5.57 11.57
N PRO A 80 -23.12 4.67 12.57
CA PRO A 80 -22.94 4.92 14.00
C PRO A 80 -21.48 4.93 14.51
N ALA A 81 -20.46 4.91 13.64
CA ALA A 81 -19.08 5.14 14.08
C ALA A 81 -18.95 6.50 14.79
N ALA A 82 -18.08 6.56 15.81
CA ALA A 82 -17.85 7.75 16.64
C ALA A 82 -16.48 7.69 17.36
N TYR A 83 -15.42 7.29 16.66
CA TYR A 83 -14.06 7.28 17.19
C TYR A 83 -13.33 8.59 16.87
N SER A 84 -12.45 9.02 17.78
CA SER A 84 -11.56 10.18 17.58
C SER A 84 -10.19 9.78 17.04
N SER A 85 -9.75 8.55 17.31
CA SER A 85 -8.49 7.96 16.84
C SER A 85 -8.52 6.44 16.99
N VAL A 86 -7.80 5.72 16.13
CA VAL A 86 -7.61 4.27 16.23
C VAL A 86 -6.12 3.93 16.16
N LEU A 87 -5.62 3.21 17.17
CA LEU A 87 -4.30 2.59 17.16
C LEU A 87 -4.45 1.07 16.97
N ILE A 88 -3.89 0.53 15.90
CA ILE A 88 -3.79 -0.92 15.65
C ILE A 88 -2.33 -1.33 15.84
N ARG A 89 -2.04 -2.26 16.75
CA ARG A 89 -0.66 -2.70 17.03
C ARG A 89 -0.57 -4.15 17.56
N PRO A 90 0.58 -4.83 17.43
CA PRO A 90 0.80 -6.10 18.09
C PRO A 90 1.04 -5.90 19.60
N VAL A 91 0.72 -6.92 20.39
CA VAL A 91 1.13 -7.06 21.80
C VAL A 91 1.93 -8.35 22.05
N THR A 92 2.21 -9.09 20.98
CA THR A 92 3.01 -10.32 20.95
C THR A 92 3.90 -10.27 19.72
N ASP A 93 5.11 -10.82 19.82
CA ASP A 93 6.09 -10.77 18.75
C ASP A 93 5.70 -11.64 17.55
N GLY A 94 6.03 -11.19 16.34
CA GLY A 94 5.88 -11.95 15.10
C GLY A 94 4.44 -12.30 14.69
N VAL A 95 3.43 -11.53 15.10
CA VAL A 95 2.03 -11.79 14.73
C VAL A 95 1.69 -11.36 13.31
N SER A 96 0.69 -12.00 12.69
CA SER A 96 0.24 -11.70 11.34
C SER A 96 -1.27 -11.46 11.20
N VAL A 97 -1.65 -10.52 10.33
CA VAL A 97 -3.03 -10.37 9.82
C VAL A 97 -3.01 -10.75 8.35
N SER A 98 -3.76 -11.78 7.97
CA SER A 98 -3.73 -12.33 6.62
C SER A 98 -5.10 -12.43 5.97
N LEU A 99 -5.19 -12.16 4.67
CA LEU A 99 -6.41 -12.34 3.87
C LEU A 99 -6.06 -12.68 2.41
N PRO A 100 -6.61 -13.76 1.84
CA PRO A 100 -6.68 -13.90 0.38
C PRO A 100 -7.72 -12.95 -0.21
N THR A 101 -7.32 -11.71 -0.54
CA THR A 101 -8.26 -10.68 -1.03
C THR A 101 -8.79 -10.99 -2.42
N SER A 102 -10.06 -10.67 -2.67
CA SER A 102 -10.59 -10.51 -4.02
C SER A 102 -9.89 -9.38 -4.80
N GLN A 103 -9.98 -9.43 -6.14
CA GLN A 103 -9.46 -8.40 -7.05
C GLN A 103 -9.88 -6.99 -6.61
N GLY A 104 -8.91 -6.06 -6.54
CA GLY A 104 -9.19 -4.64 -6.28
C GLY A 104 -9.39 -4.24 -4.81
N PHE A 105 -9.18 -5.15 -3.85
CA PHE A 105 -9.37 -4.89 -2.41
C PHE A 105 -8.06 -4.92 -1.60
N GLY A 106 -8.11 -4.36 -0.39
CA GLY A 106 -7.02 -4.44 0.61
C GLY A 106 -7.24 -5.56 1.63
N VAL A 107 -6.19 -5.94 2.37
CA VAL A 107 -6.31 -6.74 3.61
C VAL A 107 -6.93 -5.88 4.70
N ILE A 108 -6.33 -4.70 4.91
CA ILE A 108 -6.90 -3.62 5.73
C ILE A 108 -7.30 -2.48 4.80
N GLN A 109 -8.49 -1.89 5.03
CA GLN A 109 -9.02 -0.78 4.25
C GLN A 109 -9.44 0.37 5.17
N LEU A 110 -8.80 1.52 5.00
CA LEU A 110 -9.11 2.79 5.66
C LEU A 110 -10.01 3.58 4.71
N LYS A 111 -11.33 3.48 4.93
CA LYS A 111 -12.37 4.04 4.06
C LYS A 111 -12.85 5.37 4.63
N GLY A 112 -12.13 6.43 4.31
CA GLY A 112 -12.38 7.75 4.87
C GLY A 112 -11.99 7.87 6.36
N ALA A 113 -11.05 7.03 6.82
CA ALA A 113 -10.72 6.92 8.24
C ALA A 113 -9.62 7.92 8.62
N ASP A 114 -9.99 8.95 9.39
CA ASP A 114 -9.07 9.94 9.93
C ASP A 114 -8.42 9.45 11.25
N ASN A 115 -7.22 9.96 11.57
CA ASN A 115 -6.51 9.73 12.84
C ASN A 115 -6.19 8.25 13.16
N VAL A 116 -5.80 7.48 12.14
CA VAL A 116 -5.46 6.05 12.28
C VAL A 116 -3.95 5.83 12.32
N THR A 117 -3.46 5.14 13.34
CA THR A 117 -2.09 4.61 13.38
C THR A 117 -2.12 3.09 13.30
N ILE A 118 -1.41 2.52 12.33
CA ILE A 118 -1.08 1.10 12.30
C ILE A 118 0.42 1.00 12.59
N ASP A 119 0.76 0.50 13.77
CA ASP A 119 2.11 0.42 14.31
C ASP A 119 2.51 -1.04 14.45
N GLY A 120 3.55 -1.48 13.74
CA GLY A 120 4.08 -2.83 13.88
C GLY A 120 5.01 -3.04 15.08
N ASP A 121 5.24 -2.00 15.88
CA ASP A 121 6.02 -2.09 17.10
C ASP A 121 5.22 -2.75 18.23
N ASN A 122 5.75 -3.84 18.80
CA ASN A 122 5.24 -4.41 20.04
C ASN A 122 5.82 -3.59 21.22
N PRO A 123 5.00 -2.87 22.00
CA PRO A 123 5.46 -2.03 23.11
C PRO A 123 6.07 -2.83 24.28
N ASN A 124 5.86 -4.15 24.30
CA ASN A 124 6.41 -5.06 25.31
C ASN A 124 7.82 -5.55 24.97
N THR A 125 8.35 -5.20 23.79
CA THR A 125 9.64 -5.66 23.26
C THR A 125 10.60 -4.47 23.13
N VAL A 126 11.86 -4.66 23.53
CA VAL A 126 12.83 -3.56 23.64
C VAL A 126 13.30 -3.08 22.27
N GLY A 127 13.12 -1.78 22.02
CA GLY A 127 13.54 -1.11 20.79
C GLY A 127 12.52 -1.25 19.66
N VAL A 128 12.61 -0.36 18.66
CA VAL A 128 11.67 -0.31 17.54
C VAL A 128 11.79 -1.58 16.71
N ASN A 129 10.72 -2.38 16.72
CA ASN A 129 10.65 -3.70 16.11
C ASN A 129 9.56 -3.75 15.01
N ARG A 130 9.52 -4.83 14.24
CA ARG A 130 8.55 -5.03 13.14
C ARG A 130 7.74 -6.31 13.35
N ASN A 131 7.00 -6.34 14.45
CA ASN A 131 6.30 -7.51 14.97
C ASN A 131 4.88 -7.72 14.43
N LEU A 132 4.37 -6.82 13.59
CA LEU A 132 3.13 -7.02 12.83
C LEU A 132 3.42 -7.23 11.35
N THR A 133 3.09 -8.42 10.86
CA THR A 133 3.01 -8.71 9.42
C THR A 133 1.58 -8.51 8.94
N ILE A 134 1.37 -7.78 7.85
CA ILE A 134 0.10 -7.76 7.13
C ILE A 134 0.35 -8.41 5.77
N GLN A 135 -0.40 -9.47 5.47
CA GLN A 135 -0.15 -10.32 4.31
C GLN A 135 -1.39 -10.45 3.42
N ASN A 136 -1.24 -10.09 2.15
CA ASN A 136 -2.21 -10.48 1.14
C ASN A 136 -1.88 -11.89 0.64
N ALA A 137 -2.70 -12.86 1.05
CA ALA A 137 -2.51 -14.28 0.76
C ALA A 137 -3.28 -14.74 -0.50
N ALA A 138 -3.67 -13.80 -1.39
CA ALA A 138 -4.35 -14.14 -2.63
C ALA A 138 -3.43 -14.93 -3.56
N ALA A 139 -3.98 -15.54 -4.61
CA ALA A 139 -3.16 -16.18 -5.63
C ALA A 139 -2.23 -15.14 -6.29
N ALA A 140 -1.04 -15.57 -6.70
CA ALA A 140 -0.08 -14.68 -7.36
C ALA A 140 -0.59 -14.11 -8.70
N THR A 141 -1.70 -14.62 -9.24
CA THR A 141 -2.39 -14.09 -10.44
C THR A 141 -3.50 -13.07 -10.14
N THR A 142 -3.88 -12.85 -8.87
CA THR A 142 -4.93 -11.89 -8.51
C THR A 142 -4.42 -10.46 -8.65
N THR A 143 -5.17 -9.63 -9.39
CA THR A 143 -4.75 -8.27 -9.80
C THR A 143 -5.40 -7.16 -8.96
N TYR A 144 -4.82 -5.96 -8.98
CA TYR A 144 -5.31 -4.75 -8.29
C TYR A 144 -5.48 -4.88 -6.76
N THR A 145 -4.98 -5.97 -6.19
CA THR A 145 -4.91 -6.28 -4.77
C THR A 145 -3.96 -5.31 -4.05
N SER A 146 -4.27 -5.02 -2.79
CA SER A 146 -3.41 -4.23 -1.91
C SER A 146 -3.24 -4.94 -0.57
N VAL A 147 -2.18 -4.61 0.18
CA VAL A 147 -2.08 -5.05 1.58
C VAL A 147 -2.83 -4.06 2.46
N ILE A 148 -2.46 -2.78 2.38
CA ILE A 148 -3.16 -1.68 3.06
C ILE A 148 -3.70 -0.73 2.00
N ARG A 149 -4.99 -0.40 2.11
CA ARG A 149 -5.68 0.53 1.22
C ARG A 149 -6.20 1.73 2.00
N ILE A 150 -5.95 2.94 1.52
CA ILE A 150 -6.59 4.19 1.94
C ILE A 150 -7.48 4.63 0.77
N ALA A 151 -8.79 4.77 1.01
CA ALA A 151 -9.78 4.87 -0.05
C ALA A 151 -10.78 6.01 0.19
N ASN A 152 -10.60 7.10 -0.57
CA ASN A 152 -11.54 8.21 -0.64
C ASN A 152 -12.53 8.06 -1.81
N ALA A 153 -13.65 8.77 -1.75
CA ALA A 153 -14.66 8.90 -2.80
C ALA A 153 -15.38 10.25 -2.67
N ALA A 154 -16.29 10.58 -3.60
CA ALA A 154 -17.11 11.78 -3.47
C ALA A 154 -17.95 11.83 -2.18
N SER A 155 -18.37 10.65 -1.67
CA SER A 155 -19.10 10.49 -0.41
C SER A 155 -18.21 10.19 0.80
N VAL A 156 -16.89 10.16 0.62
CA VAL A 156 -15.88 9.68 1.59
C VAL A 156 -14.64 10.55 1.47
N THR A 157 -14.69 11.72 2.11
CA THR A 157 -13.93 12.91 1.71
C THR A 157 -12.61 13.14 2.43
N SER A 158 -12.32 12.41 3.51
CA SER A 158 -11.16 12.63 4.38
C SER A 158 -10.53 11.32 4.83
N SER A 159 -9.21 11.20 4.72
CA SER A 159 -8.41 10.09 5.29
C SER A 159 -7.10 10.67 5.82
N ASN A 160 -7.20 11.65 6.72
CA ASN A 160 -6.09 12.47 7.20
C ASN A 160 -5.42 11.87 8.45
N ASN A 161 -4.19 12.31 8.73
CA ASN A 161 -3.42 11.90 9.91
C ASN A 161 -3.24 10.38 10.01
N ILE A 162 -3.05 9.71 8.87
CA ILE A 162 -2.79 8.26 8.83
C ILE A 162 -1.29 8.01 8.97
N THR A 163 -0.92 7.17 9.94
CA THR A 163 0.46 6.70 10.14
C THR A 163 0.53 5.19 9.95
N LEU A 164 1.31 4.73 8.97
CA LEU A 164 1.61 3.33 8.72
C LEU A 164 3.10 3.11 9.00
N LYS A 165 3.44 2.51 10.14
CA LYS A 165 4.85 2.41 10.55
C LYS A 165 5.24 1.08 11.16
N ASN A 166 6.52 0.74 11.02
CA ASN A 166 7.14 -0.44 11.62
C ASN A 166 6.54 -1.79 11.13
N LEU A 167 5.87 -1.83 9.98
CA LEU A 167 5.16 -3.01 9.49
C LEU A 167 6.04 -3.91 8.63
N VAL A 168 5.70 -5.21 8.57
CA VAL A 168 6.09 -6.10 7.47
C VAL A 168 4.90 -6.23 6.52
N ILE A 169 5.06 -5.77 5.28
CA ILE A 169 3.99 -5.66 4.28
C ILE A 169 4.30 -6.61 3.12
N THR A 170 3.51 -7.68 3.01
CA THR A 170 3.70 -8.74 2.02
C THR A 170 2.50 -8.81 1.09
N GLY A 171 2.68 -8.42 -0.17
CA GLY A 171 1.66 -8.58 -1.20
C GLY A 171 1.49 -10.03 -1.68
N ASN A 172 0.57 -10.23 -2.62
CA ASN A 172 0.26 -11.56 -3.17
C ASN A 172 1.11 -11.95 -4.39
N ALA A 173 1.82 -10.99 -5.01
CA ALA A 173 2.61 -11.22 -6.22
C ALA A 173 3.95 -11.88 -5.86
N ASP A 174 3.89 -13.14 -5.47
CA ASP A 174 5.06 -13.95 -5.12
C ASP A 174 5.75 -14.53 -6.38
N GLY A 175 7.08 -14.54 -6.37
CA GLY A 175 7.91 -15.22 -7.38
C GLY A 175 7.92 -14.62 -8.78
N LEU A 176 7.37 -13.42 -9.03
CA LEU A 176 7.12 -12.91 -10.39
C LEU A 176 8.33 -12.30 -11.13
N ASN A 177 9.56 -12.44 -10.62
CA ASN A 177 10.77 -12.18 -11.41
C ASN A 177 11.11 -13.41 -12.28
N LEU A 178 10.26 -13.69 -13.29
CA LEU A 178 10.47 -14.73 -14.29
C LEU A 178 10.09 -14.25 -15.69
N SER A 179 10.69 -14.85 -16.72
CA SER A 179 10.57 -14.42 -18.12
C SER A 179 9.17 -14.56 -18.75
N THR A 180 8.23 -15.21 -18.08
CA THR A 180 6.82 -15.29 -18.50
C THR A 180 5.92 -14.25 -17.82
N ALA A 181 6.35 -13.61 -16.72
CA ALA A 181 5.64 -12.53 -16.04
C ALA A 181 5.89 -11.18 -16.72
N THR A 182 5.33 -11.04 -17.92
CA THR A 182 5.51 -9.89 -18.82
C THR A 182 4.27 -9.00 -18.92
N SER A 183 3.19 -9.33 -18.22
CA SER A 183 1.87 -8.72 -18.44
C SER A 183 1.77 -7.30 -17.90
N THR A 184 1.31 -6.39 -18.75
CA THR A 184 1.00 -5.00 -18.36
C THR A 184 -0.31 -4.88 -17.57
N THR A 185 -1.14 -5.92 -17.54
CA THR A 185 -2.40 -5.98 -16.77
C THR A 185 -2.38 -7.03 -15.66
N GLY A 186 -1.33 -7.85 -15.59
CA GLY A 186 -1.15 -8.87 -14.56
C GLY A 186 -0.72 -8.29 -13.20
N SER A 187 -0.66 -9.16 -12.21
CA SER A 187 -0.33 -8.82 -10.82
C SER A 187 1.10 -8.31 -10.67
N GLU A 188 2.00 -8.66 -11.60
CA GLU A 188 3.37 -8.16 -11.74
C GLU A 188 3.45 -6.67 -12.11
N ASN A 189 2.36 -6.06 -12.58
CA ASN A 189 2.24 -4.61 -12.77
C ASN A 189 1.15 -3.94 -11.90
N THR A 190 0.17 -4.70 -11.41
CA THR A 190 -1.08 -4.15 -10.83
C THR A 190 -1.30 -4.38 -9.33
N SER A 191 -0.49 -5.18 -8.64
CA SER A 191 -0.60 -5.37 -7.18
C SER A 191 0.14 -4.31 -6.38
N PHE A 192 -0.34 -4.00 -5.17
CA PHE A 192 0.16 -2.93 -4.31
C PHE A 192 0.57 -3.44 -2.92
N GLY A 193 1.63 -2.86 -2.34
CA GLY A 193 1.86 -2.95 -0.90
C GLY A 193 0.89 -2.03 -0.17
N ILE A 194 1.16 -0.73 -0.22
CA ILE A 194 0.27 0.34 0.24
C ILE A 194 -0.31 1.07 -0.96
N TYR A 195 -1.62 1.28 -0.97
CA TYR A 195 -2.33 2.11 -1.95
C TYR A 195 -3.18 3.18 -1.26
N ALA A 196 -2.82 4.46 -1.45
CA ALA A 196 -3.68 5.59 -1.13
C ALA A 196 -4.29 6.16 -2.42
N GLY A 197 -5.62 6.23 -2.48
CA GLY A 197 -6.33 6.67 -3.68
C GLY A 197 -7.84 6.62 -3.53
N GLY A 198 -8.51 6.28 -4.62
CA GLY A 198 -9.94 6.42 -4.79
C GLY A 198 -10.76 5.15 -4.57
N ASN A 199 -11.93 5.14 -5.22
CA ASN A 199 -12.91 4.05 -5.16
C ASN A 199 -13.35 3.70 -3.72
N GLY A 200 -13.42 4.67 -2.81
CA GLY A 200 -13.91 4.52 -1.43
C GLY A 200 -15.41 4.25 -1.28
N GLY A 201 -16.09 3.66 -2.27
CA GLY A 201 -17.53 3.34 -2.20
C GLY A 201 -18.44 4.47 -2.68
N THR A 202 -19.75 4.31 -2.47
CA THR A 202 -20.81 5.24 -2.89
C THR A 202 -21.46 5.96 -1.71
N THR A 203 -21.37 5.40 -0.50
CA THR A 203 -21.88 6.00 0.75
C THR A 203 -20.77 6.03 1.80
N GLN A 204 -21.05 6.53 3.00
CA GLN A 204 -20.07 6.51 4.09
C GLN A 204 -19.89 5.10 4.68
N THR A 205 -20.88 4.22 4.60
CA THR A 205 -20.90 2.92 5.31
C THR A 205 -20.87 1.67 4.41
N ASP A 206 -21.03 1.80 3.09
CA ASP A 206 -20.89 0.67 2.15
C ASP A 206 -19.44 0.15 2.02
N ALA A 207 -19.24 -0.97 1.32
CA ALA A 207 -17.89 -1.44 1.05
C ALA A 207 -17.18 -0.51 0.02
N PRO A 208 -15.85 -0.33 0.10
CA PRO A 208 -15.08 0.27 -0.98
C PRO A 208 -15.35 -0.43 -2.32
N THR A 209 -15.37 0.32 -3.41
CA THR A 209 -15.42 -0.26 -4.77
C THR A 209 -14.05 -0.85 -5.12
N ALA A 210 -14.01 -1.95 -5.87
CA ALA A 210 -12.78 -2.57 -6.32
C ALA A 210 -11.91 -1.58 -7.14
N ILE A 211 -10.59 -1.60 -6.94
CA ILE A 211 -9.63 -0.98 -7.86
C ILE A 211 -9.58 -1.81 -9.16
N SER A 212 -9.54 -1.15 -10.30
CA SER A 212 -9.48 -1.76 -11.64
C SER A 212 -8.40 -1.15 -12.54
N SER A 213 -7.61 -0.20 -12.02
CA SER A 213 -6.61 0.57 -12.75
C SER A 213 -5.49 1.07 -11.85
N VAL A 214 -4.26 1.04 -12.35
CA VAL A 214 -3.07 1.57 -11.67
C VAL A 214 -2.95 3.10 -11.72
N THR A 215 -3.81 3.78 -12.48
CA THR A 215 -3.78 5.26 -12.63
C THR A 215 -5.15 5.92 -12.37
N THR A 216 -6.24 5.38 -12.92
CA THR A 216 -7.53 6.10 -12.99
C THR A 216 -8.40 6.01 -11.73
N ASN A 217 -8.09 5.12 -10.77
CA ASN A 217 -8.81 5.04 -9.49
C ASN A 217 -8.19 5.98 -8.43
N SER A 218 -7.82 7.20 -8.82
CA SER A 218 -7.22 8.19 -7.93
C SER A 218 -8.21 8.74 -6.90
N ALA A 219 -7.69 9.19 -5.75
CA ALA A 219 -8.48 9.92 -4.77
C ALA A 219 -9.06 11.19 -5.43
N PRO A 220 -10.39 11.40 -5.41
CA PRO A 220 -11.01 12.47 -6.18
C PRO A 220 -10.56 13.87 -5.76
N ASN A 221 -10.71 14.84 -6.65
CA ASN A 221 -10.58 16.25 -6.32
C ASN A 221 -11.55 16.64 -5.19
N ALA A 222 -11.15 17.62 -4.39
CA ALA A 222 -11.87 18.04 -3.16
C ALA A 222 -12.02 16.96 -2.06
N THR A 223 -11.30 15.84 -2.15
CA THR A 223 -11.05 14.94 -1.01
C THR A 223 -9.66 15.19 -0.42
N THR A 224 -9.40 14.69 0.79
CA THR A 224 -8.17 14.95 1.55
C THR A 224 -7.52 13.67 2.09
N ILE A 225 -6.20 13.58 1.98
CA ILE A 225 -5.32 12.56 2.59
C ILE A 225 -4.05 13.29 3.10
N ASN A 226 -4.25 14.29 3.96
CA ASN A 226 -3.21 15.12 4.55
C ASN A 226 -2.46 14.38 5.66
N ASN A 227 -1.23 14.78 5.95
CA ASN A 227 -0.41 14.23 7.03
C ASN A 227 -0.24 12.70 6.92
N LEU A 228 -0.12 12.16 5.71
CA LEU A 228 0.12 10.73 5.50
C LEU A 228 1.60 10.41 5.78
N VAL A 229 1.84 9.57 6.79
CA VAL A 229 3.17 9.10 7.18
C VAL A 229 3.30 7.60 6.91
N ILE A 230 4.27 7.22 6.09
CA ILE A 230 4.63 5.83 5.82
C ILE A 230 6.10 5.65 6.20
N HIS A 231 6.36 5.07 7.38
CA HIS A 231 7.67 5.11 8.02
C HIS A 231 8.22 3.74 8.43
N ASN A 232 9.49 3.45 8.14
CA ASN A 232 10.21 2.29 8.67
C ASN A 232 9.52 0.92 8.40
N ASN A 233 8.80 0.76 7.29
CA ASN A 233 8.17 -0.50 6.90
C ASN A 233 9.10 -1.37 6.04
N VAL A 234 8.89 -2.69 6.00
CA VAL A 234 9.37 -3.56 4.91
C VAL A 234 8.24 -3.79 3.92
N VAL A 235 8.48 -3.64 2.62
CA VAL A 235 7.47 -3.90 1.58
C VAL A 235 8.02 -4.85 0.52
N ASN A 236 7.33 -5.96 0.26
CA ASN A 236 7.71 -6.95 -0.75
C ASN A 236 6.50 -7.67 -1.40
N ALA A 237 6.77 -8.48 -2.45
CA ALA A 237 5.79 -9.34 -3.13
C ALA A 237 4.60 -8.58 -3.76
N CYS A 238 4.86 -7.42 -4.37
CA CYS A 238 3.84 -6.61 -5.03
C CYS A 238 4.44 -5.88 -6.25
N ALA A 239 3.65 -5.51 -7.25
CA ALA A 239 4.16 -4.72 -8.37
C ALA A 239 4.63 -3.33 -7.95
N ARG A 240 3.95 -2.75 -6.95
CA ARG A 240 4.09 -1.35 -6.55
C ARG A 240 4.15 -1.26 -5.03
N GLY A 241 5.31 -0.93 -4.47
CA GLY A 241 5.54 -0.93 -3.03
C GLY A 241 4.63 0.05 -2.30
N ILE A 242 4.83 1.33 -2.55
CA ILE A 242 4.03 2.42 -1.98
C ILE A 242 3.45 3.27 -3.11
N VAL A 243 2.13 3.45 -3.12
CA VAL A 243 1.42 4.27 -4.10
C VAL A 243 0.56 5.30 -3.38
N PHE A 244 0.79 6.57 -3.70
CA PHE A 244 -0.13 7.67 -3.42
C PHE A 244 -0.64 8.22 -4.76
N ASN A 245 -1.95 8.13 -5.00
CA ASN A 245 -2.57 8.44 -6.28
C ASN A 245 -3.75 9.41 -6.09
N GLY A 246 -3.46 10.71 -5.97
CA GLY A 246 -4.46 11.78 -5.94
C GLY A 246 -4.72 12.38 -7.33
N ALA A 247 -5.97 12.75 -7.61
CA ALA A 247 -6.37 13.33 -8.89
C ALA A 247 -5.91 14.79 -9.10
N ASN A 248 -5.55 15.49 -8.02
CA ASN A 248 -5.13 16.89 -8.02
C ASN A 248 -4.10 17.12 -6.90
N ALA A 249 -3.17 18.05 -7.07
CA ALA A 249 -2.21 18.43 -6.04
C ALA A 249 -2.86 18.81 -4.69
N THR A 250 -4.11 19.28 -4.68
CA THR A 250 -4.82 19.62 -3.43
C THR A 250 -5.39 18.41 -2.67
N VAL A 251 -5.20 17.17 -3.15
CA VAL A 251 -5.68 15.97 -2.43
C VAL A 251 -4.84 15.68 -1.18
N SER A 252 -3.61 16.18 -1.11
CA SER A 252 -2.85 16.23 0.13
C SER A 252 -2.01 17.50 0.22
N THR A 253 -1.89 18.04 1.43
CA THR A 253 -0.91 19.09 1.75
C THR A 253 0.52 18.55 1.78
N ASP A 254 0.70 17.28 2.16
CA ASP A 254 1.96 16.67 2.54
C ASP A 254 1.86 15.13 2.58
N VAL A 255 2.84 14.48 1.96
CA VAL A 255 3.02 13.02 2.02
C VAL A 255 4.46 12.74 2.45
N SER A 256 4.63 12.00 3.54
CA SER A 256 5.93 11.63 4.11
C SER A 256 6.17 10.13 3.98
N ILE A 257 7.22 9.74 3.27
CA ILE A 257 7.60 8.34 3.05
C ILE A 257 9.06 8.20 3.45
N SER A 258 9.33 7.64 4.64
CA SER A 258 10.69 7.61 5.19
C SER A 258 11.17 6.26 5.72
N ASP A 259 12.46 5.98 5.57
CA ASP A 259 13.17 4.84 6.15
C ASP A 259 12.60 3.44 5.81
N ASN A 260 11.75 3.34 4.77
CA ASN A 260 11.16 2.08 4.35
C ASN A 260 12.20 1.24 3.58
N THR A 261 12.15 -0.08 3.76
CA THR A 261 12.91 -1.06 2.97
C THR A 261 11.99 -1.70 1.95
N ILE A 262 12.18 -1.40 0.66
CA ILE A 262 11.27 -1.79 -0.42
C ILE A 262 11.99 -2.70 -1.41
N GLY A 263 11.41 -3.87 -1.68
CA GLY A 263 11.94 -4.86 -2.60
C GLY A 263 12.84 -5.94 -1.96
N GLY A 264 13.08 -6.98 -2.75
CA GLY A 264 13.65 -8.25 -2.30
C GLY A 264 15.06 -8.15 -1.74
N THR A 265 15.39 -9.04 -0.80
CA THR A 265 16.77 -9.24 -0.34
C THR A 265 17.64 -9.89 -1.42
N GLY A 266 18.96 -9.75 -1.31
CA GLY A 266 19.92 -10.33 -2.24
C GLY A 266 20.90 -9.31 -2.81
N THR A 267 22.02 -9.80 -3.34
CA THR A 267 23.04 -9.00 -4.03
C THR A 267 23.00 -9.32 -5.51
N LEU A 268 22.97 -8.28 -6.35
CA LEU A 268 23.06 -8.43 -7.80
C LEU A 268 24.50 -8.26 -8.26
N SER A 269 25.00 -9.20 -9.06
CA SER A 269 26.35 -9.21 -9.61
C SER A 269 26.34 -9.56 -11.09
N GLY A 270 27.14 -8.85 -11.89
CA GLY A 270 27.14 -8.98 -13.35
C GLY A 270 26.06 -8.16 -14.04
N THR A 271 25.55 -8.67 -15.16
CA THR A 271 24.57 -7.98 -16.02
C THR A 271 23.21 -8.66 -16.01
N ALA A 272 22.16 -7.89 -16.23
CA ALA A 272 20.82 -8.39 -16.51
C ALA A 272 20.84 -9.43 -17.66
N PRO A 273 19.92 -10.42 -17.69
CA PRO A 273 18.77 -10.55 -16.79
C PRO A 273 19.12 -11.25 -15.47
N PHE A 274 18.56 -10.77 -14.35
CA PHE A 274 18.77 -11.37 -13.02
C PHE A 274 17.62 -12.29 -12.61
N THR A 275 17.90 -13.56 -12.34
CA THR A 275 16.92 -14.58 -11.91
C THR A 275 16.73 -14.66 -10.39
N SER A 276 17.39 -13.81 -9.62
CA SER A 276 17.29 -13.76 -8.15
C SER A 276 17.39 -12.30 -7.67
N PRO A 277 16.61 -11.87 -6.65
CA PRO A 277 15.53 -12.62 -6.00
C PRO A 277 14.34 -12.89 -6.95
N LEU A 278 13.64 -14.01 -6.73
CA LEU A 278 12.41 -14.34 -7.46
C LEU A 278 11.23 -13.46 -7.02
N THR A 279 11.13 -13.19 -5.72
CA THR A 279 10.09 -12.35 -5.13
C THR A 279 10.64 -10.98 -4.78
N THR A 280 10.09 -9.95 -5.40
CA THR A 280 10.53 -8.57 -5.18
C THR A 280 9.37 -7.57 -5.29
N VAL A 281 9.69 -6.28 -5.37
CA VAL A 281 8.79 -5.25 -5.88
C VAL A 281 9.09 -5.03 -7.36
N TYR A 282 8.12 -5.24 -8.26
CA TYR A 282 8.45 -5.42 -9.69
C TYR A 282 8.57 -4.11 -10.49
N THR A 283 7.64 -3.16 -10.37
CA THR A 283 7.55 -2.00 -11.30
C THR A 283 7.72 -0.63 -10.65
N LYS A 284 7.29 -0.43 -9.40
CA LYS A 284 7.44 0.84 -8.66
C LYS A 284 7.84 0.58 -7.22
N GLY A 285 8.95 1.16 -6.77
CA GLY A 285 9.22 1.21 -5.33
C GLY A 285 8.25 2.15 -4.64
N ILE A 286 8.29 3.42 -5.03
CA ILE A 286 7.43 4.52 -4.57
C ILE A 286 6.87 5.25 -5.80
N TYR A 287 5.56 5.47 -5.82
CA TYR A 287 4.86 6.32 -6.78
C TYR A 287 4.01 7.35 -6.03
N VAL A 288 4.11 8.63 -6.39
CA VAL A 288 3.30 9.70 -5.81
C VAL A 288 2.77 10.62 -6.91
N SER A 289 1.46 10.88 -6.89
CA SER A 289 0.77 11.93 -7.65
C SER A 289 -0.33 12.56 -6.81
N GLY A 290 -0.64 13.84 -7.05
CA GLY A 290 -1.77 14.51 -6.40
C GLY A 290 -1.51 15.00 -4.98
N THR A 291 -0.30 15.50 -4.69
CA THR A 291 0.01 16.16 -3.42
C THR A 291 0.68 17.51 -3.66
N THR A 292 0.50 18.45 -2.73
CA THR A 292 1.08 19.79 -2.76
C THR A 292 2.55 19.74 -2.35
N SER A 293 2.87 18.91 -1.36
CA SER A 293 4.23 18.70 -0.83
C SER A 293 4.51 17.21 -0.67
N VAL A 294 5.77 16.80 -0.82
CA VAL A 294 6.18 15.40 -0.60
C VAL A 294 7.61 15.33 -0.09
N SER A 295 7.85 14.50 0.93
CA SER A 295 9.19 14.12 1.40
C SER A 295 9.37 12.62 1.26
N ILE A 296 10.38 12.21 0.50
CA ILE A 296 10.78 10.82 0.33
C ILE A 296 12.22 10.71 0.81
N SER A 297 12.44 10.23 2.04
CA SER A 297 13.73 10.35 2.71
C SER A 297 14.24 9.07 3.38
N GLY A 298 15.54 8.78 3.29
CA GLY A 298 16.18 7.65 3.99
C GLY A 298 15.76 6.23 3.54
N ASN A 299 14.85 6.10 2.57
CA ASN A 299 14.35 4.80 2.14
C ASN A 299 15.44 3.96 1.45
N THR A 300 15.42 2.65 1.67
CA THR A 300 16.23 1.67 0.95
C THR A 300 15.37 0.94 -0.07
N LEU A 301 15.53 1.27 -1.35
CA LEU A 301 14.84 0.64 -2.47
C LEU A 301 15.81 -0.28 -3.20
N ARG A 302 15.50 -1.57 -3.28
CA ARG A 302 16.44 -2.57 -3.78
C ARG A 302 15.80 -3.64 -4.64
N ASN A 303 16.60 -4.17 -5.57
CA ASN A 303 16.25 -5.32 -6.40
C ASN A 303 14.87 -5.21 -7.07
N ILE A 304 14.47 -4.00 -7.49
CA ILE A 304 13.24 -3.76 -8.23
C ILE A 304 13.45 -4.30 -9.64
N ILE A 305 13.04 -5.55 -9.86
CA ILE A 305 13.34 -6.33 -11.07
C ILE A 305 12.03 -6.80 -11.68
N SER A 306 11.87 -6.62 -12.99
CA SER A 306 10.68 -7.07 -13.72
C SER A 306 10.99 -7.46 -15.16
N TYR A 307 10.11 -8.23 -15.79
CA TYR A 307 10.09 -8.50 -17.22
C TYR A 307 9.00 -7.72 -17.98
N VAL A 308 8.19 -6.91 -17.27
CA VAL A 308 7.04 -6.20 -17.84
C VAL A 308 7.48 -5.05 -18.75
N ALA A 309 6.80 -4.90 -19.89
CA ALA A 309 6.93 -3.75 -20.78
C ALA A 309 6.14 -2.52 -20.27
N THR A 310 6.40 -2.12 -19.03
CA THR A 310 6.00 -0.82 -18.44
C THR A 310 7.22 -0.14 -17.83
N PRO A 311 7.19 1.19 -17.60
CA PRO A 311 8.31 1.87 -16.96
C PRO A 311 8.59 1.29 -15.57
N VAL A 312 9.83 0.86 -15.30
CA VAL A 312 10.27 0.31 -14.01
C VAL A 312 11.07 1.37 -13.27
N HIS A 313 10.53 1.94 -12.19
CA HIS A 313 11.16 3.06 -11.48
C HIS A 313 11.30 2.77 -9.98
N ALA A 314 12.38 3.22 -9.34
CA ALA A 314 12.46 3.16 -7.88
C ALA A 314 11.56 4.22 -7.24
N ILE A 315 11.73 5.49 -7.59
CA ILE A 315 10.90 6.62 -7.12
C ILE A 315 10.32 7.34 -8.34
N GLU A 316 9.00 7.53 -8.38
CA GLU A 316 8.32 8.31 -9.42
C GLU A 316 7.37 9.35 -8.83
N LEU A 317 7.63 10.62 -9.17
CA LEU A 317 6.69 11.72 -8.99
C LEU A 317 5.96 12.00 -10.31
N ALA A 318 4.63 11.90 -10.26
CA ALA A 318 3.74 12.01 -11.40
C ALA A 318 2.70 13.12 -11.21
N SER A 319 2.19 13.64 -12.33
CA SER A 319 1.22 14.74 -12.31
C SER A 319 -0.04 14.37 -11.51
N ALA A 320 -0.57 15.22 -10.63
CA ALA A 320 -0.14 16.59 -10.35
C ALA A 320 0.66 16.69 -9.04
N ILE A 321 1.90 17.16 -9.08
CA ILE A 321 2.64 17.59 -7.88
C ILE A 321 2.58 19.12 -7.80
N GLY A 322 2.15 19.64 -6.65
CA GLY A 322 1.85 21.05 -6.46
C GLY A 322 3.08 21.94 -6.24
N SER A 323 2.83 23.06 -5.55
CA SER A 323 3.79 24.13 -5.35
C SER A 323 4.38 24.19 -3.92
N GLY A 324 4.17 23.14 -3.11
CA GLY A 324 4.81 22.98 -1.81
C GLY A 324 6.21 22.37 -1.90
N PRO A 325 6.88 22.15 -0.77
CA PRO A 325 8.20 21.51 -0.74
C PRO A 325 8.18 20.09 -1.33
N VAL A 326 9.12 19.82 -2.23
CA VAL A 326 9.33 18.50 -2.83
C VAL A 326 10.76 18.07 -2.54
N GLU A 327 10.92 17.04 -1.71
CA GLU A 327 12.21 16.55 -1.24
C GLU A 327 12.35 15.06 -1.53
N ILE A 328 13.42 14.67 -2.21
CA ILE A 328 13.82 13.27 -2.39
C ILE A 328 15.26 13.16 -1.90
N THR A 329 15.47 12.75 -0.65
CA THR A 329 16.74 12.94 0.04
C THR A 329 17.28 11.68 0.70
N ASN A 330 18.60 11.46 0.66
CA ASN A 330 19.28 10.39 1.41
C ASN A 330 18.76 8.96 1.15
N ASN A 331 18.04 8.70 0.05
CA ASN A 331 17.56 7.36 -0.28
C ASN A 331 18.69 6.51 -0.86
N THR A 332 18.71 5.22 -0.52
CA THR A 332 19.61 4.23 -1.13
C THR A 332 18.83 3.42 -2.16
N ILE A 333 19.21 3.53 -3.43
CA ILE A 333 18.61 2.81 -4.56
C ILE A 333 19.67 1.89 -5.18
N ASN A 334 19.44 0.58 -5.12
CA ASN A 334 20.36 -0.43 -5.67
C ASN A 334 19.62 -1.55 -6.40
N GLY A 335 19.83 -1.70 -7.71
CA GLY A 335 19.14 -2.72 -8.49
C GLY A 335 17.76 -2.25 -8.90
N VAL A 336 17.67 -1.50 -10.00
CA VAL A 336 16.41 -1.20 -10.69
C VAL A 336 16.57 -1.71 -12.12
N VAL A 337 15.87 -2.79 -12.44
CA VAL A 337 16.20 -3.62 -13.59
C VAL A 337 14.95 -3.99 -14.37
N ASN A 338 15.02 -3.84 -15.69
CA ASN A 338 14.06 -4.48 -16.59
C ASN A 338 14.78 -5.59 -17.37
N ASN A 339 14.49 -6.83 -16.96
CA ASN A 339 14.97 -8.08 -17.55
C ASN A 339 14.26 -8.41 -18.87
N GLY A 340 13.15 -7.73 -19.19
CA GLY A 340 12.43 -7.94 -20.45
C GLY A 340 13.19 -7.33 -21.61
N ALA A 341 13.36 -8.08 -22.71
CA ALA A 341 13.75 -7.51 -23.99
C ALA A 341 12.58 -6.69 -24.58
N ASN A 342 12.88 -5.65 -25.35
CA ASN A 342 11.87 -4.77 -25.98
C ASN A 342 10.93 -4.06 -24.97
N SER A 343 11.44 -3.80 -23.76
CA SER A 343 10.70 -3.26 -22.63
C SER A 343 10.95 -1.74 -22.44
N ASN A 344 10.72 -1.21 -21.24
CA ASN A 344 11.06 0.18 -20.90
C ASN A 344 12.38 0.28 -20.12
N ALA A 345 13.18 1.30 -20.44
CA ALA A 345 14.40 1.58 -19.70
C ALA A 345 14.06 1.95 -18.23
N PRO A 346 14.64 1.24 -17.24
CA PRO A 346 14.43 1.54 -15.84
C PRO A 346 15.18 2.79 -15.40
N LYS A 347 14.69 3.39 -14.32
CA LYS A 347 15.24 4.64 -13.76
C LYS A 347 15.21 4.61 -12.24
N GLY A 348 16.20 5.25 -11.60
CA GLY A 348 16.21 5.43 -10.15
C GLY A 348 15.12 6.40 -9.71
N ILE A 349 15.39 7.70 -9.79
CA ILE A 349 14.45 8.77 -9.44
C ILE A 349 13.89 9.39 -10.72
N VAL A 350 12.57 9.57 -10.76
CA VAL A 350 11.85 10.19 -11.88
C VAL A 350 10.94 11.30 -11.35
N VAL A 351 11.15 12.54 -11.81
CA VAL A 351 10.19 13.63 -11.61
C VAL A 351 9.63 14.04 -12.97
N THR A 352 8.39 13.64 -13.26
CA THR A 352 7.71 13.98 -14.51
C THR A 352 6.91 15.28 -14.43
N ASN A 353 6.53 15.69 -13.21
CA ASN A 353 5.78 16.91 -12.95
C ASN A 353 6.09 17.41 -11.53
N ALA A 354 6.31 18.72 -11.41
CA ALA A 354 6.34 19.49 -10.16
C ALA A 354 6.07 20.96 -10.54
N VAL A 355 5.23 21.66 -9.78
CA VAL A 355 4.92 23.08 -10.03
C VAL A 355 5.91 24.01 -9.32
N ALA A 356 6.40 23.63 -8.13
CA ALA A 356 7.51 24.29 -7.46
C ALA A 356 8.88 23.68 -7.80
N GLY A 357 9.94 24.35 -7.34
CA GLY A 357 11.28 23.77 -7.29
C GLY A 357 11.34 22.59 -6.32
N TYR A 358 12.19 21.62 -6.65
CA TYR A 358 12.35 20.38 -5.90
C TYR A 358 13.84 20.14 -5.54
N THR A 359 14.08 19.50 -4.40
CA THR A 359 15.41 19.14 -3.92
C THR A 359 15.62 17.64 -4.05
N VAL A 360 16.67 17.25 -4.80
CA VAL A 360 17.12 15.86 -4.88
C VAL A 360 18.59 15.79 -4.50
N SER A 361 18.88 15.33 -3.28
CA SER A 361 20.22 15.41 -2.67
C SER A 361 20.53 14.19 -1.79
N GLY A 362 21.81 13.86 -1.61
CA GLY A 362 22.25 12.75 -0.73
C GLY A 362 21.85 11.32 -1.17
N ASN A 363 21.07 11.15 -2.24
CA ASN A 363 20.65 9.83 -2.71
C ASN A 363 21.84 9.04 -3.30
N THR A 364 22.01 7.80 -2.85
CA THR A 364 22.97 6.85 -3.42
C THR A 364 22.25 5.97 -4.42
N ILE A 365 22.57 6.07 -5.71
CA ILE A 365 21.88 5.34 -6.78
C ILE A 365 22.87 4.49 -7.56
N SER A 366 22.60 3.19 -7.66
CA SER A 366 23.51 2.22 -8.27
C SER A 366 22.76 1.08 -8.93
N ASN A 367 23.44 0.39 -9.86
CA ASN A 367 22.95 -0.82 -10.50
C ASN A 367 21.56 -0.66 -11.18
N ILE A 368 21.43 0.34 -12.04
CA ILE A 368 20.26 0.51 -12.92
C ILE A 368 20.58 -0.19 -14.24
N GLN A 369 19.84 -1.22 -14.63
CA GLN A 369 20.20 -2.08 -15.77
C GLN A 369 19.02 -2.44 -16.68
N TRP A 370 19.29 -2.62 -17.98
CA TRP A 370 18.25 -2.91 -18.97
C TRP A 370 18.77 -3.88 -20.03
N MET A 371 17.92 -4.83 -20.44
CA MET A 371 18.19 -5.68 -21.61
C MET A 371 18.13 -4.93 -22.96
N GLY A 372 17.63 -3.70 -22.97
CA GLY A 372 17.47 -2.92 -24.19
C GLY A 372 16.21 -3.28 -24.98
N SER A 373 16.07 -2.61 -26.12
CA SER A 373 14.95 -2.77 -27.04
C SER A 373 15.42 -2.50 -28.46
N THR A 374 15.01 -3.34 -29.41
CA THR A 374 15.25 -3.15 -30.85
C THR A 374 14.02 -2.57 -31.57
N THR A 375 12.90 -2.39 -30.87
CA THR A 375 11.60 -1.99 -31.46
C THR A 375 11.00 -0.71 -30.89
N THR A 376 11.45 -0.24 -29.71
CA THR A 376 10.99 1.05 -29.15
C THR A 376 11.91 2.19 -29.55
N ALA A 377 11.38 3.41 -29.59
CA ALA A 377 12.17 4.64 -29.70
C ALA A 377 13.27 4.74 -28.63
N THR A 378 14.26 5.62 -28.84
CA THR A 378 15.40 5.83 -27.94
C THR A 378 14.95 6.11 -26.50
N GLN A 379 15.21 5.16 -25.60
CA GLN A 379 15.00 5.29 -24.16
C GLN A 379 16.36 5.34 -23.44
N SER A 380 16.40 6.05 -22.32
CA SER A 380 17.62 6.20 -21.51
C SER A 380 17.46 5.51 -20.16
N VAL A 381 18.44 4.67 -19.82
CA VAL A 381 18.68 4.21 -18.44
C VAL A 381 19.24 5.41 -17.67
N CYS A 382 18.63 5.76 -16.53
CA CYS A 382 19.01 6.96 -15.78
C CYS A 382 18.99 6.71 -14.27
N ALA A 383 20.03 7.16 -13.56
CA ALA A 383 19.98 7.25 -12.09
C ALA A 383 18.91 8.26 -11.64
N ILE A 384 18.87 9.42 -12.30
CA ILE A 384 17.90 10.50 -12.07
C ILE A 384 17.40 10.99 -13.44
N TYR A 385 16.08 11.16 -13.59
CA TYR A 385 15.45 11.73 -14.78
C TYR A 385 14.46 12.82 -14.38
N MET A 386 14.69 14.04 -14.86
CA MET A 386 13.79 15.17 -14.68
C MET A 386 13.19 15.56 -16.03
N ALA A 387 11.86 15.59 -16.13
CA ALA A 387 11.20 16.07 -17.34
C ALA A 387 11.34 17.59 -17.45
N ALA A 388 11.85 18.09 -18.58
CA ALA A 388 11.91 19.52 -18.84
C ALA A 388 10.50 20.07 -19.12
N PRO A 389 10.11 21.23 -18.57
CA PRO A 389 8.86 21.89 -18.95
C PRO A 389 8.95 22.34 -20.40
N PHE A 390 8.15 21.73 -21.27
CA PHE A 390 8.14 22.03 -22.70
C PHE A 390 7.67 23.46 -22.95
N ARG A 391 8.60 24.39 -23.24
CA ARG A 391 8.29 25.73 -23.76
C ARG A 391 8.39 25.70 -25.28
N PRO A 392 7.27 25.77 -26.04
CA PRO A 392 7.34 25.94 -27.47
C PRO A 392 7.91 27.33 -27.78
N ILE A 393 9.08 27.39 -28.38
CA ILE A 393 9.64 28.64 -28.90
C ILE A 393 8.79 29.03 -30.12
N ARG A 394 7.82 29.94 -29.94
CA ARG A 394 7.20 30.63 -31.08
C ARG A 394 8.25 31.59 -31.66
N SER A 395 8.92 31.22 -32.75
CA SER A 395 9.67 32.20 -33.52
C SER A 395 8.67 33.20 -34.10
N LYS A 396 8.69 34.45 -33.62
CA LYS A 396 7.99 35.55 -34.28
C LYS A 396 8.85 35.97 -35.48
N HIS A 397 8.70 35.28 -36.61
CA HIS A 397 9.16 35.82 -37.88
C HIS A 397 8.44 37.13 -38.17
N HIS A 398 9.09 38.25 -37.90
CA HIS A 398 8.71 39.53 -38.47
C HIS A 398 9.07 39.52 -39.95
N ASN A 399 8.10 39.19 -40.81
CA ASN A 399 8.19 39.56 -42.21
C ASN A 399 8.16 41.10 -42.27
N ARG A 400 9.33 41.72 -42.40
CA ARG A 400 9.44 43.07 -42.94
C ARG A 400 9.24 42.97 -44.45
N SER A 401 8.05 43.32 -44.91
CA SER A 401 7.83 43.70 -46.30
C SER A 401 8.67 44.93 -46.62
N LEU A 402 9.37 44.88 -47.76
CA LEU A 402 9.80 46.07 -48.51
C LEU A 402 8.65 46.51 -49.43
#